data_AF-A0A359E5B7-F1
#
_entry.id   AF-A0A359E5B7-F1
#
_cell.length_a   1.000
_cell.length_b   1.000
_cell.length_c   1.000
_cell.angle_alpha   90.00
_cell.angle_beta   90.00
_cell.angle_gamma   90.00
#
_symmetry.space_group_name_H-M   'P 1'
#
loop_
_entity.id
_entity.type
_entity.pdbx_description
1 polymer ?
#
loop_
_entity_poly.entity_id
_entity_poly.type
_entity_poly.pdbx_seq_one_letter_code
_entity_poly.pdbx_strand_id
1 'polypeptide(L)'
;LAGLFWLFKKAAEKTDGKIADFAHSVQRIIKTFVDGLLAIKELKNWPLFIFYSLLIWAFYIAMTYIGFWMFDMQEVYNLGITEAIVLTVVSAVGLSIPTPGGVGTYHLFITKALFIFYAVPE
;
A
#
# COMPACT_ATOMS: atom_id res chain seq x y z
N LEU A 1 -25.20 -21.95 38.42
CA LEU A 1 -24.81 -20.51 38.49
C LEU A 1 -23.30 -20.32 38.66
N ALA A 2 -22.65 -20.89 39.68
CA ALA A 2 -21.21 -20.74 39.90
C ALA A 2 -20.30 -21.27 38.75
N GLY A 3 -20.62 -22.43 38.15
CA GLY A 3 -19.85 -22.96 37.01
C GLY A 3 -19.99 -22.14 35.73
N LEU A 4 -21.16 -21.53 35.53
CA LEU A 4 -21.43 -20.61 34.42
C LEU A 4 -20.61 -19.32 34.57
N PHE A 5 -20.52 -18.79 35.79
CA PHE A 5 -19.68 -17.65 36.12
C PHE A 5 -18.18 -17.95 35.92
N TRP A 6 -17.72 -19.15 36.29
CA TRP A 6 -16.33 -19.57 36.08
C TRP A 6 -15.95 -19.69 34.60
N LEU A 7 -16.84 -20.28 33.78
CA LEU A 7 -16.65 -20.35 32.33
C LEU A 7 -16.61 -18.97 31.68
N PHE A 8 -17.49 -18.06 32.11
CA PHE A 8 -17.53 -16.69 31.60
C PHE A 8 -16.27 -15.91 31.96
N LYS A 9 -15.79 -16.03 33.21
CA LYS A 9 -14.55 -15.39 33.67
C LYS A 9 -13.33 -15.90 32.88
N LYS A 10 -13.25 -17.21 32.66
CA LYS A 10 -12.16 -17.83 31.88
C LYS A 10 -12.20 -17.43 30.40
N ALA A 11 -13.39 -17.24 29.84
CA ALA A 11 -13.56 -16.73 28.48
C ALA A 11 -13.14 -15.24 28.36
N ALA A 12 -13.48 -14.43 29.36
CA ALA A 12 -13.07 -13.02 29.44
C ALA A 12 -11.54 -12.87 29.57
N GLU A 13 -10.90 -13.59 30.50
CA GLU A 13 -9.44 -13.57 30.69
C GLU A 13 -8.67 -14.04 29.43
N LYS A 14 -9.20 -15.06 28.72
CA LYS A 14 -8.61 -15.54 27.46
C LYS A 14 -8.77 -14.54 26.30
N THR A 15 -9.82 -13.72 26.33
CA THR A 15 -10.07 -12.69 25.33
C THR A 15 -9.19 -11.48 25.58
N ASP A 16 -9.02 -11.09 26.84
CA ASP A 16 -8.13 -10.00 27.27
C ASP A 16 -6.65 -10.30 26.94
N GLY A 17 -6.21 -11.54 27.19
CA GLY A 17 -4.86 -11.98 26.80
C GLY A 17 -4.60 -11.92 25.27
N LYS A 18 -5.58 -12.33 24.45
CA LYS A 18 -5.45 -12.23 22.98
C LYS A 18 -5.41 -10.79 22.47
N ILE A 19 -6.17 -9.89 23.09
CA ILE A 19 -6.17 -8.46 22.74
C ILE A 19 -4.82 -7.85 23.12
N ALA A 20 -4.28 -8.19 24.29
CA ALA A 20 -2.94 -7.76 24.70
C ALA A 20 -1.85 -8.27 23.75
N ASP A 21 -1.88 -9.56 23.38
CA ASP A 21 -0.93 -10.14 22.42
C ASP A 21 -0.99 -9.48 21.03
N PHE A 22 -2.20 -9.16 20.57
CA PHE A 22 -2.42 -8.43 19.32
C PHE A 22 -1.87 -7.01 19.41
N ALA A 23 -2.18 -6.28 20.49
CA ALA A 23 -1.68 -4.93 20.72
C ALA A 23 -0.14 -4.89 20.76
N HIS A 24 0.51 -5.85 21.44
CA HIS A 24 1.96 -5.97 21.46
C HIS A 24 2.55 -6.26 20.07
N SER A 25 1.89 -7.10 19.27
CA SER A 25 2.32 -7.37 17.89
C SER A 25 2.22 -6.14 17.00
N VAL A 26 1.11 -5.39 17.08
CA VAL A 26 0.93 -4.13 16.36
C VAL A 26 1.96 -3.10 16.79
N GLN A 27 2.17 -2.92 18.10
CA GLN A 27 3.17 -2.01 18.64
C GLN A 27 4.58 -2.34 18.14
N ARG A 28 4.93 -3.64 18.08
CA ARG A 28 6.21 -4.09 17.54
C ARG A 28 6.36 -3.74 16.06
N ILE A 29 5.33 -3.98 15.24
CA ILE A 29 5.35 -3.64 13.80
C ILE A 29 5.53 -2.12 13.61
N ILE A 30 4.75 -1.32 14.33
CA ILE A 30 4.85 0.15 14.26
C ILE A 30 6.24 0.61 14.70
N LYS A 31 6.77 0.07 15.80
CA LYS A 31 8.12 0.40 16.27
C LYS A 31 9.17 0.10 15.22
N THR A 32 9.17 -1.10 14.65
CA THR A 32 10.13 -1.47 13.60
C THR A 32 10.01 -0.58 12.36
N PHE A 33 8.79 -0.18 11.98
CA PHE A 33 8.56 0.74 10.88
C PHE A 33 9.12 2.15 11.16
N VAL A 34 8.84 2.69 12.36
CA VAL A 34 9.35 4.00 12.78
C VAL A 34 10.88 4.00 12.91
N ASP A 35 11.46 2.96 13.50
CA ASP A 35 12.91 2.81 13.61
C ASP A 35 13.55 2.79 12.21
N GLY A 36 12.93 2.12 11.24
CA GLY A 36 13.37 2.14 9.83
C GLY A 36 13.28 3.52 9.18
N LEU A 37 12.21 4.29 9.45
CA LEU A 37 12.10 5.68 8.98
C LEU A 37 13.16 6.59 9.62
N LEU A 38 13.47 6.40 10.90
CA LEU A 38 14.48 7.18 11.59
C LEU A 38 15.90 6.86 11.10
N ALA A 39 16.18 5.60 10.72
CA ALA A 39 17.46 5.17 10.16
C ALA A 39 17.84 5.94 8.88
N ILE A 40 16.87 6.49 8.14
CA ILE A 40 17.14 7.35 6.97
C ILE A 40 17.99 8.57 7.35
N LYS A 41 17.81 9.13 8.55
CA LYS A 41 18.56 10.30 9.03
C LYS A 41 20.01 9.98 9.37
N GLU A 42 20.33 8.71 9.60
CA GLU A 42 21.70 8.25 9.87
C GLU A 42 22.52 8.09 8.58
N LEU A 43 21.87 8.16 7.41
CA LEU A 43 22.56 8.14 6.13
C LEU A 43 23.44 9.38 5.96
N LYS A 44 24.67 9.16 5.48
CA LYS A 44 25.67 10.21 5.21
C LYS A 44 25.09 11.39 4.43
N ASN A 45 24.21 11.12 3.46
CA ASN A 45 23.57 12.13 2.59
C ASN A 45 22.04 11.97 2.59
N TRP A 46 21.40 11.98 3.76
CA TRP A 46 19.93 11.80 3.88
C TRP A 46 19.07 12.73 3.00
N PRO A 47 19.42 14.01 2.72
CA PRO A 47 18.60 14.85 1.84
C PRO A 47 18.63 14.35 0.39
N LEU A 48 19.79 13.84 -0.05
CA LEU A 48 19.97 13.30 -1.39
C LEU A 48 19.18 11.98 -1.56
N PHE A 49 19.12 11.17 -0.51
CA PHE A 49 18.26 9.98 -0.48
C PHE A 49 16.78 10.33 -0.67
N ILE A 50 16.28 11.34 0.07
CA ILE A 50 14.89 11.80 -0.08
C ILE A 50 14.65 12.36 -1.48
N PHE A 51 15.59 13.17 -2.00
CA PHE A 51 15.49 13.70 -3.35
C PHE A 51 15.37 12.60 -4.41
N TYR A 52 16.25 11.59 -4.38
CA TYR A 52 16.17 10.48 -5.32
C TYR A 52 14.91 9.64 -5.12
N SER A 53 14.46 9.45 -3.88
CA SER A 53 13.21 8.73 -3.61
C SER A 53 12.03 9.45 -4.26
N LEU A 54 11.88 10.76 -4.02
CA LEU A 54 10.82 11.56 -4.64
C LEU A 54 10.94 11.59 -6.18
N LEU A 55 12.16 11.64 -6.72
CA LEU A 55 12.40 11.61 -8.15
C LEU A 55 11.95 10.28 -8.79
N ILE A 56 12.22 9.15 -8.12
CA ILE A 56 11.76 7.83 -8.56
C ILE A 56 10.22 7.79 -8.59
N TRP A 57 9.57 8.28 -7.54
CA TRP A 57 8.10 8.38 -7.50
C TRP A 57 7.54 9.27 -8.61
N ALA A 58 8.17 10.43 -8.84
CA ALA A 58 7.78 11.33 -9.92
C ALA A 58 7.90 10.66 -11.30
N PHE A 59 8.97 9.89 -11.53
CA PHE A 59 9.11 9.14 -12.79
C PHE A 59 8.11 8.00 -12.94
N TYR A 60 7.75 7.31 -11.86
CA TYR A 60 6.68 6.30 -11.92
C TYR A 60 5.33 6.93 -12.29
N ILE A 61 4.96 8.05 -11.65
CA ILE A 61 3.73 8.78 -11.96
C ILE A 61 3.77 9.29 -13.40
N ALA A 62 4.91 9.87 -13.82
CA ALA A 62 5.08 10.39 -15.17
C ALA A 62 4.95 9.28 -16.22
N MET A 63 5.52 8.10 -15.98
CA MET A 63 5.38 6.94 -16.87
C MET A 63 3.91 6.57 -17.09
N THR A 64 3.11 6.52 -16.03
CA THR A 64 1.68 6.24 -16.13
C THR A 64 0.93 7.37 -16.83
N TYR A 65 1.21 8.61 -16.47
CA TYR A 65 0.54 9.79 -17.03
C TYR A 65 0.80 9.94 -18.53
N ILE A 66 2.06 9.76 -18.98
CA ILE A 66 2.41 9.78 -20.41
C ILE A 66 1.63 8.71 -21.17
N GLY A 67 1.40 7.54 -20.56
CA GLY A 67 0.57 6.48 -21.14
C GLY A 67 -0.84 6.96 -21.49
N PHE A 68 -1.46 7.81 -20.66
CA PHE A 68 -2.79 8.36 -20.97
C PHE A 68 -2.75 9.23 -22.23
N TRP A 69 -1.74 10.10 -22.34
CA TRP A 69 -1.52 10.98 -23.50
C TRP A 69 -1.25 10.24 -24.80
N MET A 70 -0.63 9.07 -24.73
CA MET A 70 -0.36 8.26 -25.92
C MET A 70 -1.62 7.66 -26.56
N PHE A 71 -2.70 7.52 -25.79
CA PHE A 71 -3.95 6.87 -26.21
C PHE A 71 -5.17 7.80 -26.09
N ASP A 72 -4.93 9.11 -25.97
CA ASP A 72 -5.95 10.14 -25.77
C ASP A 72 -6.92 9.89 -24.61
N MET A 73 -6.49 9.11 -23.61
CA MET A 73 -7.33 8.70 -22.48
C MET A 73 -7.62 9.87 -21.53
N GLN A 74 -6.78 10.91 -21.53
CA GLN A 74 -7.05 12.15 -20.80
C GLN A 74 -8.31 12.86 -21.29
N GLU A 75 -8.64 12.78 -22.59
CA GLU A 75 -9.83 13.41 -23.16
C GLU A 75 -11.05 12.50 -23.06
N VAL A 76 -10.88 11.21 -23.37
CA VAL A 76 -11.99 10.25 -23.43
C VAL A 76 -12.50 9.88 -22.03
N TYR A 77 -11.60 9.75 -21.05
CA TYR A 77 -11.91 9.25 -19.70
C TYR A 77 -11.58 10.26 -18.59
N ASN A 78 -11.21 11.49 -18.95
CA ASN A 78 -10.82 12.54 -18.01
C ASN A 78 -9.68 12.09 -17.05
N LEU A 79 -8.73 11.29 -17.55
CA LEU A 79 -7.60 10.79 -16.78
C LEU A 79 -6.48 11.84 -16.73
N GLY A 80 -6.24 12.38 -15.53
CA GLY A 80 -5.21 13.35 -15.24
C GLY A 80 -4.05 12.79 -14.40
N ILE A 81 -3.31 13.71 -13.78
CA ILE A 81 -2.18 13.37 -12.91
C ILE A 81 -2.66 12.67 -11.63
N THR A 82 -3.83 13.05 -11.10
CA THR A 82 -4.41 12.43 -9.90
C THR A 82 -4.66 10.95 -10.12
N GLU A 83 -5.21 10.60 -11.28
CA GLU A 83 -5.53 9.23 -11.67
C GLU A 83 -4.25 8.42 -11.88
N ALA A 84 -3.21 9.03 -12.45
CA ALA A 84 -1.88 8.42 -12.58
C ALA A 84 -1.25 8.11 -11.21
N ILE A 85 -1.40 9.01 -10.22
CA ILE A 85 -0.96 8.77 -8.84
C ILE A 85 -1.72 7.58 -8.24
N VAL A 86 -3.05 7.54 -8.39
CA VAL A 86 -3.88 6.44 -7.88
C VAL A 86 -3.45 5.11 -8.50
N LEU A 87 -3.28 5.04 -9.82
CA LEU A 87 -2.82 3.83 -10.51
C LEU A 87 -1.40 3.43 -10.07
N THR A 88 -0.51 4.39 -9.82
CA THR A 88 0.83 4.11 -9.30
C THR A 88 0.74 3.43 -7.92
N VAL A 89 -0.13 3.91 -7.03
CA VAL A 89 -0.33 3.30 -5.70
C VAL A 89 -0.97 1.91 -5.82
N VAL A 90 -1.99 1.75 -6.67
CA VAL A 90 -2.65 0.46 -6.90
C VAL A 90 -1.66 -0.57 -7.46
N SER A 91 -0.78 -0.15 -8.37
CA SER A 91 0.23 -1.02 -8.95
C SER A 91 1.30 -1.46 -7.94
N ALA A 92 1.70 -0.57 -7.02
CA ALA A 92 2.59 -0.92 -5.92
C ALA A 92 1.99 -2.02 -5.02
N VAL A 93 0.68 -1.99 -4.79
CA VAL A 93 -0.03 -3.07 -4.08
C VAL A 93 -0.03 -4.35 -4.91
N GLY A 94 -0.30 -4.28 -6.22
CA GLY A 94 -0.26 -5.44 -7.12
C GLY A 94 1.11 -6.13 -7.16
N LEU A 95 2.19 -5.34 -7.08
CA LEU A 95 3.58 -5.83 -7.02
C LEU A 95 3.96 -6.48 -5.68
N SER A 96 3.23 -6.17 -4.59
CA SER A 96 3.46 -6.79 -3.28
C SER A 96 3.06 -8.28 -3.23
N ILE A 97 2.23 -8.72 -4.19
CA ILE A 97 1.83 -10.11 -4.34
C ILE A 97 2.98 -10.88 -5.01
N PRO A 98 3.46 -12.00 -4.45
CA PRO A 98 4.63 -12.71 -4.94
C PRO A 98 4.33 -13.45 -6.25
N THR A 99 4.37 -12.74 -7.37
CA THR A 99 4.35 -13.31 -8.72
C THR A 99 5.71 -13.16 -9.40
N PRO A 100 6.09 -14.08 -10.30
CA PRO A 100 7.38 -14.01 -11.00
C PRO A 100 7.54 -12.66 -11.72
N GLY A 101 8.46 -11.82 -11.23
CA GLY A 101 8.72 -10.49 -11.78
C GLY A 101 7.59 -9.46 -11.60
N GLY A 102 6.50 -9.78 -10.89
CA GLY A 102 5.42 -8.85 -10.58
C GLY A 102 4.56 -8.39 -11.77
N VAL A 103 4.90 -8.78 -13.01
CA VAL A 103 4.29 -8.26 -14.24
C VAL A 103 2.82 -8.65 -14.38
N GLY A 104 2.47 -9.90 -14.01
CA GLY A 104 1.11 -10.41 -14.13
C GLY A 104 0.13 -9.72 -13.18
N THR A 105 0.47 -9.63 -11.90
CA THR A 105 -0.37 -8.93 -10.92
C THR A 105 -0.41 -7.43 -11.16
N TYR A 106 0.72 -6.83 -11.57
CA TYR A 106 0.73 -5.43 -12.01
C TYR A 106 -0.31 -5.17 -13.11
N HIS A 107 -0.27 -5.95 -14.19
CA HIS A 107 -1.17 -5.75 -15.33
C HIS A 107 -2.64 -5.93 -14.93
N LEU A 108 -2.95 -6.99 -14.20
CA LEU A 108 -4.30 -7.25 -13.71
C LEU A 108 -4.83 -6.11 -12.83
N PHE A 109 -4.02 -5.60 -11.89
CA PHE A 109 -4.45 -4.53 -10.99
C PHE A 109 -4.67 -3.21 -11.72
N ILE A 110 -3.82 -2.87 -12.69
CA ILE A 110 -3.99 -1.67 -13.52
C ILE A 110 -5.27 -1.78 -14.36
N THR A 111 -5.47 -2.88 -15.09
CA THR A 111 -6.67 -3.08 -15.92
C THR A 111 -7.94 -3.02 -15.07
N LYS A 112 -7.97 -3.70 -13.93
CA LYS A 112 -9.13 -3.67 -13.03
C LYS A 112 -9.35 -2.29 -12.40
N ALA A 113 -8.31 -1.56 -12.04
CA ALA A 113 -8.45 -0.20 -11.52
C ALA A 113 -9.00 0.76 -12.57
N LEU A 114 -8.49 0.68 -13.80
CA LEU A 114 -8.98 1.45 -14.94
C LEU A 114 -10.47 1.16 -15.24
N PHE A 115 -10.87 -0.12 -15.23
CA PHE A 115 -12.25 -0.51 -15.44
C PHE A 115 -13.18 -0.09 -14.29
N ILE A 116 -12.82 -0.41 -13.04
CA ILE A 116 -13.70 -0.21 -11.87
C ILE A 116 -13.80 1.26 -11.49
N PHE A 117 -12.69 2.00 -11.47
CA PHE A 117 -12.68 3.39 -11.00
C PHE A 117 -12.97 4.39 -12.10
N TYR A 118 -12.63 4.07 -13.36
CA TYR A 118 -12.66 5.03 -14.47
C TYR A 118 -13.44 4.55 -15.70
N ALA A 119 -14.11 3.41 -15.63
CA ALA A 119 -14.95 2.84 -16.70
C ALA A 119 -14.22 2.66 -18.05
N VAL A 120 -12.90 2.49 -18.03
CA VAL A 120 -12.11 2.17 -19.21
C VAL A 120 -12.32 0.69 -19.56
N PRO A 121 -12.69 0.34 -20.81
CA PRO A 121 -12.86 -1.06 -21.22
C PRO A 121 -11.59 -1.91 -21.02
N GLU A 122 -11.79 -3.20 -20.73
CA GLU A 122 -10.70 -4.19 -20.54
C GLU A 122 -10.01 -4.60 -21.85
#